data_AF-A0A519XTF0-F1
#
_entry.id   AF-A0A519XTF0-F1
#
_cell.length_a   1.000
_cell.length_b   1.000
_cell.length_c   1.000
_cell.angle_alpha   90.00
_cell.angle_beta   90.00
_cell.angle_gamma   90.00
#
_symmetry.space_group_name_H-M   'P 1'
#
loop_
_entity.id
_entity.type
_entity.pdbx_description
1 polymer ?
#
loop_
_entity_poly.entity_id
_entity_poly.type
_entity_poly.pdbx_seq_one_letter_code
_entity_poly.pdbx_strand_id
1 'polypeptide(L)'
;MLKGFFNVPTPVNEPILNYGPGSKERVLLKEALAEARSHQQDIPMYIGGKQVHTNKKGKVVPPHDHQHILAQYSIGDKTHIAQAIDAALAAKADWENLSWEHRAAIFLKAADLIAGKYRYKLNAATMLGQSKNAYQAEIDAACELIDFLRFNVSYMSDIYKQQPPVSPRGNWNRVEQRPLEGFVFALTPFNFTAIAGNLPSCVAMMGNVVVWKPADTQIYAANLIMQIFKEAGLPDGVINLIYGHGPDIGDVIFSHPDFAGIHFTGSTAVFQEIWKTIGTNIFKYKTYPRIVGETGGKDFILVHGSADAQVSSTAILRGAFEYQGQKCSAASRVYIAKSKWAAIKELLLRDLATLKIGPTEDFSNFVNAVIDERSFDKLAK
;
A
#
# COMPACT_ATOMS: atom_id res chain seq x y z
N MET A 1 19.93 -6.81 -28.87
CA MET A 1 19.24 -5.52 -28.69
C MET A 1 17.96 -5.57 -29.49
N LEU A 2 16.80 -5.44 -28.83
CA LEU A 2 15.51 -5.45 -29.51
C LEU A 2 15.39 -4.19 -30.41
N LYS A 3 14.81 -4.34 -31.60
CA LYS A 3 14.57 -3.23 -32.54
C LYS A 3 13.05 -3.07 -32.70
N GLY A 4 12.46 -2.11 -31.99
CA GLY A 4 11.02 -1.84 -32.08
C GLY A 4 10.58 -0.67 -31.20
N PHE A 5 9.44 -0.06 -31.53
CA PHE A 5 8.71 0.82 -30.63
C PHE A 5 7.70 -0.01 -29.84
N PHE A 6 7.90 -0.11 -28.54
CA PHE A 6 7.05 -0.91 -27.67
C PHE A 6 5.89 -0.08 -27.14
N ASN A 7 4.69 -0.67 -27.18
CA ASN A 7 3.51 -0.11 -26.54
C ASN A 7 3.06 -1.06 -25.44
N VAL A 8 2.69 -0.50 -24.30
CA VAL A 8 2.10 -1.25 -23.19
C VAL A 8 0.59 -1.41 -23.42
N PRO A 9 -0.06 -2.42 -22.82
CA PRO A 9 -1.51 -2.54 -22.85
C PRO A 9 -2.18 -1.28 -22.30
N THR A 10 -3.29 -0.86 -22.89
CA THR A 10 -4.10 0.25 -22.37
C THR A 10 -4.67 -0.15 -21.00
N PRO A 11 -4.39 0.60 -19.92
CA PRO A 11 -4.95 0.28 -18.63
C PRO A 11 -6.44 0.60 -18.60
N VAL A 12 -7.20 -0.26 -17.95
CA VAL A 12 -8.62 -0.05 -17.59
C VAL A 12 -8.76 -0.35 -16.11
N ASN A 13 -9.64 0.38 -15.43
CA ASN A 13 -9.89 0.13 -14.01
C ASN A 13 -10.43 -1.29 -13.82
N GLU A 14 -9.87 -1.98 -12.83
CA GLU A 14 -10.30 -3.31 -12.46
C GLU A 14 -11.76 -3.30 -11.96
N PRO A 15 -12.62 -4.20 -12.44
CA PRO A 15 -14.00 -4.27 -11.98
C PRO A 15 -14.08 -4.60 -10.49
N ILE A 16 -14.91 -3.84 -9.76
CA ILE A 16 -15.21 -4.09 -8.34
C ILE A 16 -16.25 -5.21 -8.23
N LEU A 17 -15.90 -6.31 -7.57
CA LEU A 17 -16.82 -7.41 -7.27
C LEU A 17 -17.65 -7.08 -6.01
N ASN A 18 -18.93 -7.47 -5.99
CA ASN A 18 -19.87 -7.00 -4.96
C ASN A 18 -20.02 -7.91 -3.73
N TYR A 19 -19.64 -9.21 -3.83
CA TYR A 19 -19.73 -10.19 -2.75
C TYR A 19 -21.15 -10.37 -2.15
N GLY A 20 -22.17 -10.13 -2.98
CA GLY A 20 -23.58 -10.28 -2.63
C GLY A 20 -23.98 -11.74 -2.30
N PRO A 21 -25.12 -11.95 -1.62
CA PRO A 21 -25.62 -13.30 -1.34
C PRO A 21 -25.72 -14.16 -2.61
N GLY A 22 -25.20 -15.38 -2.55
CA GLY A 22 -25.23 -16.35 -3.67
C GLY A 22 -24.15 -16.14 -4.74
N SER A 23 -23.31 -15.11 -4.65
CA SER A 23 -22.27 -14.87 -5.65
C SER A 23 -21.05 -15.78 -5.49
N LYS A 24 -20.37 -16.08 -6.61
CA LYS A 24 -19.20 -16.96 -6.63
C LYS A 24 -18.04 -16.38 -5.83
N GLU A 25 -17.80 -15.08 -5.98
CA GLU A 25 -16.75 -14.36 -5.26
C GLU A 25 -16.97 -14.37 -3.74
N ARG A 26 -18.22 -14.38 -3.27
CA ARG A 26 -18.53 -14.51 -1.84
C ARG A 26 -18.13 -15.87 -1.29
N VAL A 27 -18.37 -16.94 -2.04
CA VAL A 27 -17.97 -18.30 -1.65
C VAL A 27 -16.45 -18.42 -1.60
N LEU A 28 -15.77 -18.01 -2.66
CA LEU A 28 -14.30 -18.09 -2.75
C LEU A 28 -13.58 -17.24 -1.70
N LEU A 29 -14.11 -16.05 -1.39
CA LEU A 29 -13.54 -15.21 -0.34
C LEU A 29 -13.74 -15.83 1.05
N LYS A 30 -14.90 -16.45 1.31
CA LYS A 30 -15.14 -17.17 2.57
C LYS A 30 -14.22 -18.38 2.73
N GLU A 31 -13.98 -19.12 1.65
CA GLU A 31 -13.00 -20.22 1.64
C GLU A 31 -11.60 -19.70 1.95
N ALA A 32 -11.17 -18.61 1.31
CA ALA A 32 -9.87 -17.98 1.57
C ALA A 32 -9.73 -17.47 3.02
N LEU A 33 -10.80 -16.90 3.60
CA LEU A 33 -10.82 -16.49 5.02
C LEU A 33 -10.67 -17.71 5.94
N ALA A 34 -11.40 -18.79 5.68
CA ALA A 34 -11.29 -20.03 6.46
C ALA A 34 -9.89 -20.66 6.35
N GLU A 35 -9.33 -20.73 5.14
CA GLU A 35 -7.96 -21.20 4.89
C GLU A 35 -6.95 -20.38 5.70
N ALA A 36 -7.04 -19.04 5.62
CA ALA A 36 -6.15 -18.13 6.34
C ALA A 36 -6.25 -18.24 7.87
N ARG A 37 -7.44 -18.51 8.42
CA ARG A 37 -7.62 -18.72 9.87
C ARG A 37 -7.15 -20.09 10.36
N SER A 38 -7.13 -21.09 9.48
CA SER A 38 -6.78 -22.47 9.84
C SER A 38 -5.27 -22.72 9.92
N HIS A 39 -4.44 -21.83 9.37
CA HIS A 39 -2.99 -22.02 9.30
C HIS A 39 -2.26 -20.79 9.83
N GLN A 40 -1.54 -20.97 10.95
CA GLN A 40 -0.64 -19.94 11.44
C GLN A 40 0.64 -19.92 10.59
N GLN A 41 0.97 -18.77 9.99
CA GLN A 41 2.19 -18.62 9.19
C GLN A 41 3.40 -18.21 10.04
N ASP A 42 4.62 -18.63 9.65
CA ASP A 42 5.86 -17.98 10.09
C ASP A 42 6.40 -17.10 8.96
N ILE A 43 6.26 -15.78 9.12
CA ILE A 43 6.56 -14.78 8.10
C ILE A 43 8.04 -14.37 8.20
N PRO A 44 8.86 -14.62 7.15
CA PRO A 44 10.25 -14.19 7.09
C PRO A 44 10.37 -12.76 6.58
N MET A 45 11.52 -12.14 6.82
CA MET A 45 11.98 -11.04 5.98
C MET A 45 12.46 -11.59 4.63
N TYR A 46 12.44 -10.78 3.58
CA TYR A 46 12.98 -11.13 2.26
C TYR A 46 14.15 -10.21 1.94
N ILE A 47 15.38 -10.73 2.02
CA ILE A 47 16.61 -9.98 1.83
C ILE A 47 17.45 -10.66 0.74
N GLY A 48 17.71 -9.97 -0.37
CA GLY A 48 18.45 -10.53 -1.50
C GLY A 48 17.81 -11.82 -2.04
N GLY A 49 16.48 -11.88 -2.00
CA GLY A 49 15.72 -13.06 -2.43
C GLY A 49 15.54 -14.16 -1.38
N LYS A 50 16.35 -14.16 -0.31
CA LYS A 50 16.33 -15.18 0.73
C LYS A 50 15.27 -14.88 1.79
N GLN A 51 14.62 -15.93 2.28
CA GLN A 51 13.79 -15.86 3.47
C GLN A 51 14.68 -15.85 4.71
N VAL A 52 14.61 -14.78 5.50
CA VAL A 52 15.40 -14.61 6.72
C VAL A 52 14.49 -14.68 7.93
N HIS A 53 14.73 -15.69 8.77
CA HIS A 53 14.02 -15.90 10.03
C HIS A 53 14.89 -15.50 11.21
N THR A 54 14.28 -14.91 12.25
CA THR A 54 14.95 -14.54 13.50
C THR A 54 14.27 -15.21 14.70
N ASN A 55 15.00 -15.35 15.81
CA ASN A 55 14.43 -15.88 17.05
C ASN A 55 13.46 -14.91 17.73
N LYS A 56 13.61 -13.60 17.48
CA LYS A 56 12.71 -12.57 18.00
C LYS A 56 11.49 -12.47 17.09
N LYS A 57 10.34 -12.92 17.59
CA LYS A 57 9.09 -12.95 16.82
C LYS A 57 8.10 -11.89 17.28
N GLY A 58 7.41 -11.27 16.33
CA GLY A 58 6.18 -10.52 16.56
C GLY A 58 4.97 -11.37 16.20
N LYS A 59 3.77 -10.94 16.59
CA LYS A 59 2.50 -11.61 16.27
C LYS A 59 1.69 -10.74 15.32
N VAL A 60 1.05 -11.38 14.36
CA VAL A 60 -0.03 -10.80 13.56
C VAL A 60 -1.33 -11.38 14.11
N VAL A 61 -2.23 -10.50 14.53
CA VAL A 61 -3.56 -10.87 15.04
C VAL A 61 -4.63 -10.09 14.27
N PRO A 62 -5.83 -10.66 14.04
CA PRO A 62 -6.94 -9.90 13.51
C PRO A 62 -7.39 -8.83 14.51
N PRO A 63 -7.56 -7.56 14.14
CA PRO A 63 -7.96 -6.54 15.11
C PRO A 63 -9.34 -6.80 15.76
N HIS A 64 -10.25 -7.45 15.02
CA HIS A 64 -11.58 -7.85 15.51
C HIS A 64 -11.59 -9.17 16.31
N ASP A 65 -10.46 -9.85 16.42
CA ASP A 65 -10.27 -11.07 17.22
C ASP A 65 -8.81 -11.18 17.65
N HIS A 66 -8.37 -10.21 18.46
CA HIS A 66 -6.94 -9.99 18.77
C HIS A 66 -6.30 -11.11 19.63
N GLN A 67 -7.08 -12.11 20.06
CA GLN A 67 -6.56 -13.32 20.72
C GLN A 67 -6.15 -14.41 19.72
N HIS A 68 -6.68 -14.37 18.51
CA HIS A 68 -6.31 -15.31 17.45
C HIS A 68 -5.00 -14.88 16.77
N ILE A 69 -4.07 -15.81 16.58
CA ILE A 69 -2.78 -15.55 15.93
C ILE A 69 -2.83 -16.05 14.49
N LEU A 70 -2.85 -15.13 13.53
CA LEU A 70 -2.78 -15.45 12.09
C LEU A 70 -1.37 -15.85 11.68
N ALA A 71 -0.37 -15.18 12.27
CA ALA A 71 1.02 -15.43 11.95
C ALA A 71 1.94 -14.97 13.09
N GLN A 72 3.14 -15.51 13.08
CA GLN A 72 4.30 -14.87 13.70
C GLN A 72 5.18 -14.28 12.58
N TYR A 73 5.89 -13.19 12.86
CA TYR A 73 6.84 -12.62 11.91
C TYR A 73 8.20 -12.40 12.55
N SER A 74 9.24 -12.50 11.74
CA SER A 74 10.62 -12.31 12.19
C SER A 74 10.94 -10.83 12.39
N ILE A 75 11.39 -10.44 13.58
CA ILE A 75 11.81 -9.08 13.88
C ILE A 75 13.32 -9.00 13.65
N GLY A 76 13.73 -8.20 12.68
CA GLY A 76 15.13 -7.90 12.39
C GLY A 76 15.74 -6.86 13.33
N ASP A 77 17.06 -6.79 13.29
CA ASP A 77 17.90 -5.80 13.97
C ASP A 77 18.68 -4.95 12.94
N LYS A 78 19.58 -4.08 13.43
CA LYS A 78 20.43 -3.22 12.58
C LYS A 78 21.25 -3.99 11.53
N THR A 79 21.65 -5.24 11.81
CA THR A 79 22.43 -6.05 10.88
C THR A 79 21.59 -6.50 9.68
N HIS A 80 20.33 -6.85 9.91
CA HIS A 80 19.40 -7.22 8.85
C HIS A 80 19.04 -6.03 7.96
N ILE A 81 18.95 -4.83 8.54
CA ILE A 81 18.70 -3.59 7.79
C ILE A 81 19.89 -3.29 6.87
N ALA A 82 21.13 -3.41 7.39
CA ALA A 82 22.34 -3.25 6.58
C ALA A 82 22.40 -4.28 5.44
N GLN A 83 22.10 -5.56 5.72
CA GLN A 83 22.03 -6.60 4.69
C GLN A 83 20.99 -6.30 3.60
N ALA A 84 19.85 -5.72 3.96
CA ALA A 84 18.83 -5.31 2.99
C ALA A 84 19.30 -4.16 2.10
N ILE A 85 20.05 -3.20 2.64
CA ILE A 85 20.68 -2.13 1.86
C ILE A 85 21.73 -2.72 0.92
N ASP A 86 22.62 -3.57 1.42
CA ASP A 86 23.68 -4.21 0.62
C ASP A 86 23.07 -5.04 -0.52
N ALA A 87 22.01 -5.82 -0.23
CA ALA A 87 21.31 -6.60 -1.23
C ALA A 87 20.61 -5.72 -2.28
N ALA A 88 20.00 -4.60 -1.87
CA ALA A 88 19.42 -3.63 -2.79
C ALA A 88 20.49 -3.07 -3.73
N LEU A 89 21.60 -2.57 -3.18
CA LEU A 89 22.69 -1.97 -3.95
C LEU A 89 23.37 -2.98 -4.87
N ALA A 90 23.50 -4.24 -4.45
CA ALA A 90 24.04 -5.31 -5.28
C ALA A 90 23.16 -5.63 -6.51
N ALA A 91 21.84 -5.58 -6.36
CA ALA A 91 20.89 -5.82 -7.47
C ALA A 91 20.75 -4.61 -8.43
N LYS A 92 21.25 -3.43 -8.02
CA LYS A 92 20.95 -2.17 -8.70
C LYS A 92 21.41 -2.13 -10.15
N ALA A 93 22.67 -2.48 -10.40
CA ALA A 93 23.27 -2.37 -11.73
C ALA A 93 22.53 -3.25 -12.76
N ASP A 94 22.23 -4.49 -12.41
CA ASP A 94 21.52 -5.40 -13.31
C ASP A 94 20.06 -4.94 -13.54
N TRP A 95 19.40 -4.44 -12.49
CA TRP A 95 18.01 -4.00 -12.57
C TRP A 95 17.82 -2.72 -13.38
N GLU A 96 18.71 -1.73 -13.21
CA GLU A 96 18.61 -0.48 -13.98
C GLU A 96 18.95 -0.68 -15.46
N ASN A 97 19.86 -1.61 -15.77
CA ASN A 97 20.25 -1.99 -17.13
C ASN A 97 19.24 -2.92 -17.82
N LEU A 98 18.34 -3.57 -17.08
CA LEU A 98 17.24 -4.32 -17.67
C LEU A 98 16.36 -3.36 -18.48
N SER A 99 16.01 -3.72 -19.72
CA SER A 99 15.18 -2.85 -20.53
C SER A 99 13.81 -2.65 -19.88
N TRP A 100 13.27 -1.46 -20.07
CA TRP A 100 12.14 -1.00 -19.30
C TRP A 100 10.86 -1.79 -19.54
N GLU A 101 10.71 -2.36 -20.72
CA GLU A 101 9.59 -3.23 -21.11
C GLU A 101 9.58 -4.50 -20.26
N HIS A 102 10.76 -5.04 -19.94
CA HIS A 102 10.89 -6.21 -19.08
C HIS A 102 10.59 -5.86 -17.63
N ARG A 103 11.00 -4.67 -17.15
CA ARG A 103 10.56 -4.17 -15.84
C ARG A 103 9.05 -4.04 -15.78
N ALA A 104 8.44 -3.42 -16.78
CA ALA A 104 6.99 -3.24 -16.87
C ALA A 104 6.23 -4.59 -16.89
N ALA A 105 6.74 -5.58 -17.63
CA ALA A 105 6.11 -6.90 -17.75
C ALA A 105 5.94 -7.62 -16.39
N ILE A 106 6.89 -7.46 -15.47
CA ILE A 106 6.81 -8.03 -14.11
C ILE A 106 5.59 -7.46 -13.37
N PHE A 107 5.39 -6.15 -13.39
CA PHE A 107 4.28 -5.52 -12.67
C PHE A 107 2.93 -5.75 -13.34
N LEU A 108 2.88 -5.83 -14.68
CA LEU A 108 1.68 -6.29 -15.40
C LEU A 108 1.34 -7.75 -15.01
N LYS A 109 2.33 -8.63 -14.93
CA LYS A 109 2.13 -10.01 -14.50
C LYS A 109 1.64 -10.10 -13.05
N ALA A 110 2.20 -9.28 -12.16
CA ALA A 110 1.73 -9.17 -10.77
C ALA A 110 0.26 -8.72 -10.71
N ALA A 111 -0.15 -7.74 -11.53
CA ALA A 111 -1.53 -7.30 -11.63
C ALA A 111 -2.47 -8.45 -12.03
N ASP A 112 -2.10 -9.25 -13.04
CA ASP A 112 -2.92 -10.40 -13.47
C ASP A 112 -2.95 -11.53 -12.44
N LEU A 113 -1.84 -11.75 -11.72
CA LEU A 113 -1.78 -12.69 -10.60
C LEU A 113 -2.74 -12.29 -9.47
N ILE A 114 -2.82 -10.98 -9.16
CA ILE A 114 -3.78 -10.46 -8.17
C ILE A 114 -5.21 -10.53 -8.71
N ALA A 115 -5.45 -10.20 -9.98
CA ALA A 115 -6.78 -10.23 -10.59
C ALA A 115 -7.38 -11.65 -10.62
N GLY A 116 -6.54 -12.66 -10.80
CA GLY A 116 -6.93 -14.07 -10.85
C GLY A 116 -6.55 -14.85 -9.59
N LYS A 117 -5.40 -15.55 -9.65
CA LYS A 117 -4.96 -16.57 -8.69
C LYS A 117 -5.01 -16.11 -7.23
N TYR A 118 -4.63 -14.86 -6.96
CA TYR A 118 -4.41 -14.36 -5.61
C TYR A 118 -5.52 -13.43 -5.10
N ARG A 119 -6.54 -13.08 -5.89
CA ARG A 119 -7.54 -12.06 -5.53
C ARG A 119 -8.15 -12.29 -4.16
N TYR A 120 -8.71 -13.48 -3.95
CA TYR A 120 -9.41 -13.82 -2.72
C TYR A 120 -8.46 -14.03 -1.54
N LYS A 121 -7.24 -14.54 -1.79
CA LYS A 121 -6.23 -14.70 -0.73
C LYS A 121 -5.72 -13.35 -0.24
N LEU A 122 -5.51 -12.40 -1.15
CA LEU A 122 -5.07 -11.05 -0.80
C LEU A 122 -6.18 -10.25 -0.11
N ASN A 123 -7.42 -10.34 -0.60
CA ASN A 123 -8.58 -9.77 0.09
C ASN A 123 -8.74 -10.37 1.49
N ALA A 124 -8.68 -11.70 1.65
CA ALA A 124 -8.77 -12.35 2.96
C ALA A 124 -7.64 -11.91 3.90
N ALA A 125 -6.41 -11.82 3.40
CA ALA A 125 -5.27 -11.33 4.18
C ALA A 125 -5.48 -9.89 4.69
N THR A 126 -6.04 -9.03 3.84
CA THR A 126 -6.37 -7.65 4.21
C THR A 126 -7.56 -7.54 5.15
N MET A 127 -8.62 -8.33 4.93
CA MET A 127 -9.75 -8.37 5.84
C MET A 127 -9.34 -8.77 7.25
N LEU A 128 -8.61 -9.88 7.37
CA LEU A 128 -8.16 -10.41 8.65
C LEU A 128 -7.12 -9.51 9.31
N GLY A 129 -6.04 -9.15 8.60
CA GLY A 129 -4.93 -8.38 9.17
C GLY A 129 -5.28 -6.93 9.48
N GLN A 130 -6.18 -6.31 8.70
CA GLN A 130 -6.46 -4.87 8.80
C GLN A 130 -7.90 -4.56 9.22
N SER A 131 -8.74 -5.57 9.47
CA SER A 131 -10.15 -5.42 9.87
C SER A 131 -11.01 -4.66 8.86
N LYS A 132 -10.88 -5.05 7.58
CA LYS A 132 -11.70 -4.54 6.48
C LYS A 132 -12.85 -5.51 6.19
N ASN A 133 -14.05 -4.98 5.92
CA ASN A 133 -15.10 -5.79 5.31
C ASN A 133 -14.74 -6.14 3.84
N ALA A 134 -15.47 -7.09 3.26
CA ALA A 134 -15.19 -7.61 1.91
C ALA A 134 -15.11 -6.51 0.84
N TYR A 135 -16.02 -5.52 0.89
CA TYR A 135 -16.01 -4.39 -0.05
C TYR A 135 -14.78 -3.49 0.15
N GLN A 136 -14.43 -3.16 1.39
CA GLN A 136 -13.26 -2.32 1.68
C GLN A 136 -11.94 -3.01 1.31
N ALA A 137 -11.86 -4.33 1.43
CA ALA A 137 -10.71 -5.10 0.95
C ALA A 137 -10.65 -5.14 -0.58
N GLU A 138 -11.79 -5.39 -1.24
CA GLU A 138 -11.88 -5.46 -2.70
C GLU A 138 -11.43 -4.19 -3.41
N ILE A 139 -11.92 -3.03 -2.97
CA ILE A 139 -11.59 -1.76 -3.62
C ILE A 139 -10.13 -1.36 -3.39
N ASP A 140 -9.47 -1.89 -2.35
CA ASP A 140 -8.10 -1.59 -1.96
C ASP A 140 -7.13 -2.68 -2.47
N ALA A 141 -7.13 -3.83 -1.81
CA ALA A 141 -6.13 -4.88 -1.99
C ALA A 141 -6.17 -5.51 -3.38
N ALA A 142 -7.36 -5.62 -3.98
CA ALA A 142 -7.52 -6.05 -5.36
C ALA A 142 -7.51 -4.85 -6.32
N CYS A 143 -8.59 -4.07 -6.39
CA CYS A 143 -8.81 -3.14 -7.49
C CYS A 143 -7.77 -2.03 -7.54
N GLU A 144 -7.57 -1.29 -6.43
CA GLU A 144 -6.62 -0.17 -6.41
C GLU A 144 -5.17 -0.63 -6.61
N LEU A 145 -4.76 -1.78 -6.05
CA LEU A 145 -3.42 -2.32 -6.30
C LEU A 145 -3.21 -2.76 -7.75
N ILE A 146 -4.19 -3.47 -8.34
CA ILE A 146 -4.17 -3.87 -9.76
C ILE A 146 -4.07 -2.62 -10.65
N ASP A 147 -4.88 -1.60 -10.33
CA ASP A 147 -4.89 -0.33 -11.04
C ASP A 147 -3.54 0.39 -10.91
N PHE A 148 -2.96 0.50 -9.72
CA PHE A 148 -1.62 1.07 -9.56
C PHE A 148 -0.59 0.36 -10.44
N LEU A 149 -0.58 -0.98 -10.46
CA LEU A 149 0.39 -1.74 -11.25
C LEU A 149 0.19 -1.54 -12.76
N ARG A 150 -1.04 -1.50 -13.25
CA ARG A 150 -1.35 -1.30 -14.68
C ARG A 150 -1.18 0.15 -15.14
N PHE A 151 -1.76 1.09 -14.40
CA PHE A 151 -1.70 2.51 -14.73
C PHE A 151 -0.28 3.07 -14.58
N ASN A 152 0.49 2.67 -13.56
CA ASN A 152 1.88 3.12 -13.46
C ASN A 152 2.75 2.63 -14.64
N VAL A 153 2.48 1.45 -15.20
CA VAL A 153 3.15 1.00 -16.43
C VAL A 153 2.78 1.89 -17.62
N SER A 154 1.52 2.32 -17.73
CA SER A 154 1.12 3.32 -18.73
C SER A 154 1.84 4.64 -18.53
N TYR A 155 1.85 5.17 -17.30
CA TYR A 155 2.52 6.43 -16.97
C TYR A 155 4.03 6.36 -17.19
N MET A 156 4.68 5.25 -16.85
CA MET A 156 6.09 4.98 -17.14
C MET A 156 6.36 5.07 -18.66
N SER A 157 5.53 4.41 -19.47
CA SER A 157 5.61 4.51 -20.94
C SER A 157 5.44 5.96 -21.41
N ASP A 158 4.47 6.70 -20.87
CA ASP A 158 4.22 8.08 -21.24
C ASP A 158 5.39 9.01 -20.87
N ILE A 159 6.00 8.80 -19.69
CA ILE A 159 7.21 9.53 -19.27
C ILE A 159 8.38 9.25 -20.21
N TYR A 160 8.59 8.00 -20.61
CA TYR A 160 9.71 7.63 -21.50
C TYR A 160 9.52 8.12 -22.94
N LYS A 161 8.27 8.34 -23.37
CA LYS A 161 7.95 8.97 -24.66
C LYS A 161 8.22 10.48 -24.70
N GLN A 162 8.38 11.14 -23.54
CA GLN A 162 8.69 12.58 -23.49
C GLN A 162 10.12 12.84 -23.99
N GLN A 163 10.23 13.35 -25.22
CA GLN A 163 11.49 13.71 -25.86
C GLN A 163 11.47 15.19 -26.28
N PRO A 164 12.64 15.84 -26.44
CA PRO A 164 12.70 17.23 -26.91
C PRO A 164 11.97 17.36 -28.26
N PRO A 165 11.03 18.32 -28.41
CA PRO A 165 10.21 18.42 -29.61
C PRO A 165 11.00 18.88 -30.84
N VAL A 166 12.19 19.48 -30.64
CA VAL A 166 13.04 20.01 -31.70
C VAL A 166 14.50 19.65 -31.42
N SER A 167 15.19 19.16 -32.44
CA SER A 167 16.65 19.09 -32.48
C SER A 167 17.18 20.11 -33.50
N PRO A 168 18.04 21.07 -33.10
CA PRO A 168 18.64 22.01 -34.04
C PRO A 168 19.43 21.30 -35.14
N ARG A 169 19.58 21.95 -36.31
CA ARG A 169 20.34 21.39 -37.44
C ARG A 169 21.74 20.95 -37.00
N GLY A 170 22.13 19.74 -37.37
CA GLY A 170 23.42 19.15 -37.01
C GLY A 170 23.48 18.51 -35.62
N ASN A 171 22.39 18.55 -34.84
CA ASN A 171 22.29 17.95 -33.52
C ASN A 171 21.16 16.92 -33.47
N TRP A 172 21.26 15.95 -32.56
CA TRP A 172 20.16 15.03 -32.22
C TRP A 172 20.06 14.90 -30.70
N ASN A 173 19.07 15.60 -30.14
CA ASN A 173 18.85 15.62 -28.69
C ASN A 173 17.94 14.47 -28.28
N ARG A 174 18.23 13.87 -27.12
CA ARG A 174 17.43 12.83 -26.49
C ARG A 174 17.43 13.02 -24.97
N VAL A 175 16.34 12.66 -24.32
CA VAL A 175 16.25 12.61 -22.86
C VAL A 175 16.34 11.15 -22.43
N GLU A 176 17.26 10.90 -21.50
CA GLU A 176 17.37 9.63 -20.79
C GLU A 176 16.79 9.78 -19.38
N GLN A 177 15.76 9.01 -19.08
CA GLN A 177 15.09 9.00 -17.79
C GLN A 177 15.80 8.01 -16.85
N ARG A 178 16.88 8.48 -16.22
CA ARG A 178 17.72 7.66 -15.33
C ARG A 178 17.03 7.38 -13.97
N PRO A 179 17.20 6.18 -13.39
CA PRO A 179 16.86 5.95 -11.98
C PRO A 179 17.78 6.75 -11.05
N LEU A 180 17.41 6.80 -9.76
CA LEU A 180 18.22 7.43 -8.72
C LEU A 180 19.47 6.59 -8.43
N GLU A 181 20.57 7.27 -8.10
CA GLU A 181 21.78 6.63 -7.58
C GLU A 181 21.60 6.33 -6.09
N GLY A 182 21.78 5.06 -5.70
CA GLY A 182 21.54 4.57 -4.35
C GLY A 182 20.26 3.74 -4.21
N PHE A 183 19.73 3.65 -2.99
CA PHE A 183 18.50 2.91 -2.67
C PHE A 183 17.39 3.82 -2.16
N VAL A 184 16.14 3.42 -2.35
CA VAL A 184 14.96 4.11 -1.81
C VAL A 184 14.39 3.33 -0.65
N PHE A 185 13.99 4.03 0.41
CA PHE A 185 13.26 3.45 1.52
C PHE A 185 11.74 3.63 1.30
N ALA A 186 11.00 2.53 1.22
CA ALA A 186 9.54 2.56 1.20
C ALA A 186 9.00 2.27 2.60
N LEU A 187 8.34 3.25 3.22
CA LEU A 187 7.73 3.12 4.55
C LEU A 187 6.21 3.28 4.43
N THR A 188 5.49 2.18 4.60
CA THR A 188 4.08 2.08 4.20
C THR A 188 3.12 1.96 5.39
N PRO A 189 1.88 2.48 5.28
CA PRO A 189 0.94 2.59 6.38
C PRO A 189 0.11 1.30 6.55
N PHE A 190 -0.72 1.24 7.59
CA PHE A 190 -1.58 0.07 7.84
C PHE A 190 -2.85 0.04 6.99
N ASN A 191 -3.33 1.19 6.55
CA ASN A 191 -4.72 1.38 6.17
C ASN A 191 -5.05 0.99 4.74
N PHE A 192 -4.06 0.86 3.85
CA PHE A 192 -4.26 0.44 2.47
C PHE A 192 -3.18 -0.54 2.04
N THR A 193 -3.62 -1.72 1.61
CA THR A 193 -2.76 -2.74 1.00
C THR A 193 -2.25 -2.30 -0.36
N ALA A 194 -3.06 -1.55 -1.12
CA ALA A 194 -2.67 -0.94 -2.38
C ALA A 194 -1.50 0.02 -2.21
N ILE A 195 -1.58 0.92 -1.22
CA ILE A 195 -0.46 1.85 -0.90
C ILE A 195 0.78 1.05 -0.50
N ALA A 196 0.62 0.02 0.34
CA ALA A 196 1.73 -0.82 0.78
C ALA A 196 2.45 -1.53 -0.38
N GLY A 197 1.72 -2.00 -1.40
CA GLY A 197 2.30 -2.55 -2.61
C GLY A 197 2.86 -1.50 -3.56
N ASN A 198 2.17 -0.37 -3.72
CA ASN A 198 2.50 0.68 -4.68
C ASN A 198 3.78 1.43 -4.35
N LEU A 199 3.99 1.86 -3.09
CA LEU A 199 5.15 2.68 -2.74
C LEU A 199 6.49 2.02 -3.14
N PRO A 200 6.73 0.72 -2.86
CA PRO A 200 7.93 0.05 -3.34
C PRO A 200 7.87 -0.30 -4.84
N SER A 201 6.73 -0.72 -5.37
CA SER A 201 6.65 -1.18 -6.77
C SER A 201 6.81 -0.05 -7.79
N CYS A 202 6.23 1.13 -7.56
CA CYS A 202 6.35 2.25 -8.51
C CYS A 202 7.80 2.76 -8.59
N VAL A 203 8.53 2.72 -7.47
CA VAL A 203 9.94 3.08 -7.40
C VAL A 203 10.79 2.04 -8.13
N ALA A 204 10.54 0.75 -7.87
CA ALA A 204 11.22 -0.34 -8.55
C ALA A 204 10.99 -0.33 -10.06
N MET A 205 9.76 -0.06 -10.51
CA MET A 205 9.37 0.02 -11.92
C MET A 205 10.22 1.00 -12.73
N MET A 206 10.61 2.13 -12.11
CA MET A 206 11.47 3.14 -12.73
C MET A 206 12.97 2.81 -12.70
N GLY A 207 13.35 1.58 -12.32
CA GLY A 207 14.74 1.09 -12.32
C GLY A 207 15.49 1.31 -11.00
N ASN A 208 14.80 1.70 -9.92
CA ASN A 208 15.41 1.85 -8.61
C ASN A 208 15.35 0.53 -7.82
N VAL A 209 16.12 0.45 -6.73
CA VAL A 209 16.08 -0.64 -5.76
C VAL A 209 15.55 -0.14 -4.42
N VAL A 210 14.87 -1.01 -3.68
CA VAL A 210 14.03 -0.61 -2.55
C VAL A 210 14.29 -1.47 -1.32
N VAL A 211 14.38 -0.80 -0.17
CA VAL A 211 14.18 -1.42 1.14
C VAL A 211 12.78 -1.05 1.60
N TRP A 212 11.92 -2.03 1.81
CA TRP A 212 10.51 -1.84 2.14
C TRP A 212 10.22 -2.28 3.57
N LYS A 213 9.67 -1.36 4.37
CA LYS A 213 9.11 -1.65 5.69
C LYS A 213 7.61 -1.33 5.74
N PRO A 214 6.73 -2.33 5.88
CA PRO A 214 5.31 -2.10 6.11
C PRO A 214 5.01 -1.74 7.56
N ALA A 215 3.82 -1.19 7.79
CA ALA A 215 3.26 -1.13 9.13
C ALA A 215 3.10 -2.55 9.69
N ASP A 216 3.35 -2.71 10.99
CA ASP A 216 3.41 -4.03 11.62
C ASP A 216 2.05 -4.77 11.49
N THR A 217 0.94 -4.02 11.58
CA THR A 217 -0.44 -4.50 11.40
C THR A 217 -0.83 -4.78 9.94
N GLN A 218 0.08 -4.58 8.98
CA GLN A 218 -0.14 -4.87 7.56
C GLN A 218 0.79 -5.99 7.04
N ILE A 219 1.71 -6.48 7.86
CA ILE A 219 2.72 -7.50 7.51
C ILE A 219 2.12 -8.73 6.81
N TYR A 220 0.93 -9.19 7.23
CA TYR A 220 0.28 -10.36 6.64
C TYR A 220 -0.01 -10.19 5.13
N ALA A 221 -0.58 -9.04 4.75
CA ALA A 221 -0.84 -8.72 3.35
C ALA A 221 0.44 -8.34 2.60
N ALA A 222 1.38 -7.61 3.22
CA ALA A 222 2.68 -7.31 2.61
C ALA A 222 3.49 -8.56 2.26
N ASN A 223 3.50 -9.58 3.12
CA ASN A 223 4.15 -10.86 2.83
C ASN A 223 3.60 -11.50 1.56
N LEU A 224 2.27 -11.52 1.41
CA LEU A 224 1.63 -12.07 0.22
C LEU A 224 1.93 -11.23 -1.03
N ILE A 225 1.96 -9.90 -0.94
CA ILE A 225 2.41 -9.04 -2.04
C ILE A 225 3.84 -9.38 -2.47
N MET A 226 4.76 -9.56 -1.52
CA MET A 226 6.15 -9.92 -1.83
C MET A 226 6.24 -11.29 -2.51
N GLN A 227 5.44 -12.27 -2.08
CA GLN A 227 5.35 -13.58 -2.75
C GLN A 227 4.82 -13.45 -4.19
N ILE A 228 3.80 -12.60 -4.41
CA ILE A 228 3.25 -12.31 -5.73
C ILE A 228 4.30 -11.65 -6.62
N PHE A 229 5.04 -10.66 -6.11
CA PHE A 229 6.12 -10.02 -6.88
C PHE A 229 7.23 -11.00 -7.26
N LYS A 230 7.63 -11.90 -6.35
CA LYS A 230 8.58 -12.97 -6.67
C LYS A 230 8.03 -13.92 -7.74
N GLU A 231 6.78 -14.36 -7.65
CA GLU A 231 6.15 -15.21 -8.67
C GLU A 231 6.00 -14.49 -10.02
N ALA A 232 5.80 -13.17 -10.00
CA ALA A 232 5.75 -12.34 -11.21
C ALA A 232 7.12 -12.16 -11.88
N GLY A 233 8.21 -12.59 -11.24
CA GLY A 233 9.57 -12.51 -11.78
C GLY A 233 10.37 -11.30 -11.33
N LEU A 234 9.98 -10.62 -10.24
CA LEU A 234 10.81 -9.56 -9.64
C LEU A 234 12.18 -10.13 -9.23
N PRO A 235 13.30 -9.60 -9.75
CA PRO A 235 14.62 -10.11 -9.41
C PRO A 235 14.92 -9.96 -7.92
N ASP A 236 15.67 -10.92 -7.40
CA ASP A 236 16.08 -10.94 -6.01
C ASP A 236 16.90 -9.67 -5.66
N GLY A 237 16.56 -9.04 -4.54
CA GLY A 237 17.22 -7.81 -4.09
C GLY A 237 16.64 -6.52 -4.65
N VAL A 238 15.77 -6.54 -5.67
CA VAL A 238 15.16 -5.30 -6.19
C VAL A 238 14.22 -4.66 -5.16
N ILE A 239 13.41 -5.47 -4.48
CA ILE A 239 12.64 -5.05 -3.29
C ILE A 239 13.03 -6.00 -2.15
N ASN A 240 13.49 -5.42 -1.04
CA ASN A 240 13.83 -6.15 0.18
C ASN A 240 12.81 -5.83 1.27
N LEU A 241 11.98 -6.81 1.63
CA LEU A 241 10.94 -6.67 2.65
C LEU A 241 11.52 -6.97 4.02
N ILE A 242 11.63 -5.95 4.87
CA ILE A 242 12.17 -6.07 6.22
C ILE A 242 11.16 -5.68 7.29
N TYR A 243 11.35 -6.25 8.48
CA TYR A 243 10.58 -5.90 9.68
C TYR A 243 11.56 -5.59 10.81
N GLY A 244 11.23 -4.61 11.63
CA GLY A 244 12.13 -4.18 12.69
C GLY A 244 11.59 -2.98 13.43
N HIS A 245 12.28 -2.64 14.51
CA HIS A 245 11.95 -1.48 15.32
C HIS A 245 12.23 -0.19 14.55
N GLY A 246 11.23 0.71 14.47
CA GLY A 246 11.28 1.91 13.65
C GLY A 246 12.53 2.78 13.86
N PRO A 247 12.91 3.12 15.11
CA PRO A 247 14.15 3.82 15.41
C PRO A 247 15.42 3.13 14.89
N ASP A 248 15.53 1.81 15.03
CA ASP A 248 16.71 1.08 14.54
C ASP A 248 16.83 1.14 13.02
N ILE A 249 15.68 1.05 12.33
CA ILE A 249 15.59 1.22 10.87
C ILE A 249 15.99 2.63 10.46
N GLY A 250 15.43 3.65 11.13
CA GLY A 250 15.72 5.06 10.85
C GLY A 250 17.20 5.39 11.02
N ASP A 251 17.82 4.92 12.11
CA ASP A 251 19.24 5.12 12.39
C ASP A 251 20.14 4.63 11.26
N VAL A 252 19.88 3.41 10.77
CA VAL A 252 20.70 2.77 9.72
C VAL A 252 20.43 3.39 8.37
N ILE A 253 19.15 3.53 7.97
CA ILE A 253 18.76 4.02 6.65
C ILE A 253 19.16 5.48 6.46
N PHE A 254 18.80 6.37 7.40
CA PHE A 254 19.04 7.81 7.25
C PHE A 254 20.48 8.21 7.58
N SER A 255 21.35 7.27 7.96
CA SER A 255 22.78 7.53 8.08
C SER A 255 23.60 6.98 6.91
N HIS A 256 22.97 6.25 5.97
CA HIS A 256 23.68 5.58 4.88
C HIS A 256 23.99 6.56 3.73
N PRO A 257 25.23 6.62 3.21
CA PRO A 257 25.62 7.56 2.15
C PRO A 257 24.90 7.35 0.81
N ASP A 258 24.49 6.11 0.51
CA ASP A 258 23.71 5.75 -0.67
C ASP A 258 22.18 5.86 -0.49
N PHE A 259 21.70 6.51 0.57
CA PHE A 259 20.29 6.79 0.72
C PHE A 259 19.84 7.82 -0.33
N ALA A 260 19.00 7.41 -1.28
CA ALA A 260 18.59 8.20 -2.44
C ALA A 260 17.21 8.84 -2.29
N GLY A 261 16.40 8.35 -1.35
CA GLY A 261 15.09 8.91 -1.09
C GLY A 261 14.21 8.02 -0.24
N ILE A 262 13.08 8.60 0.16
CA ILE A 262 12.03 7.90 0.89
C ILE A 262 10.70 8.06 0.14
N HIS A 263 9.96 6.97 0.04
CA HIS A 263 8.55 6.97 -0.33
C HIS A 263 7.72 6.61 0.89
N PHE A 264 6.96 7.57 1.42
CA PHE A 264 6.31 7.48 2.71
C PHE A 264 4.80 7.67 2.61
N THR A 265 4.05 6.95 3.42
CA THR A 265 2.70 7.38 3.81
C THR A 265 2.48 7.08 5.28
N GLY A 266 1.96 8.06 6.03
CA GLY A 266 1.76 7.92 7.46
C GLY A 266 1.41 9.24 8.15
N SER A 267 1.77 9.35 9.43
CA SER A 267 1.43 10.56 10.21
C SER A 267 2.33 11.75 9.86
N THR A 268 1.77 12.96 9.96
CA THR A 268 2.51 14.22 9.77
C THR A 268 3.70 14.34 10.73
N ALA A 269 3.55 13.91 11.98
CA ALA A 269 4.62 13.98 12.98
C ALA A 269 5.83 13.11 12.59
N VAL A 270 5.57 11.87 12.14
CA VAL A 270 6.65 10.98 11.66
C VAL A 270 7.31 11.56 10.40
N PHE A 271 6.52 12.11 9.47
CA PHE A 271 7.08 12.70 8.25
C PHE A 271 7.95 13.94 8.51
N GLN A 272 7.55 14.79 9.47
CA GLN A 272 8.35 15.93 9.91
C GLN A 272 9.68 15.49 10.54
N GLU A 273 9.67 14.42 11.36
CA GLU A 273 10.90 13.90 11.96
C GLU A 273 11.85 13.30 10.90
N ILE A 274 11.29 12.61 9.90
CA ILE A 274 12.06 12.12 8.75
C ILE A 274 12.70 13.29 7.99
N TRP A 275 11.92 14.33 7.66
CA TRP A 275 12.43 15.54 6.99
C TRP A 275 13.59 16.18 7.78
N LYS A 276 13.41 16.34 9.10
CA LYS A 276 14.43 16.88 9.98
C LYS A 276 15.69 16.02 9.99
N THR A 277 15.55 14.70 10.15
CA THR A 277 16.68 13.76 10.18
C THR A 277 17.46 13.80 8.88
N ILE A 278 16.77 13.80 7.73
CA ILE A 278 17.41 13.92 6.41
C ILE A 278 18.15 15.26 6.29
N GLY A 279 17.53 16.37 6.70
CA GLY A 279 18.16 17.69 6.69
C GLY A 279 19.41 17.77 7.57
N THR A 280 19.37 17.18 8.77
CA THR A 280 20.52 17.11 9.68
C THR A 280 21.66 16.28 9.08
N ASN A 281 21.34 15.18 8.39
CA ASN A 281 22.33 14.27 7.79
C ASN A 281 22.72 14.62 6.35
N ILE A 282 22.29 15.78 5.81
CA ILE A 282 22.40 16.09 4.38
C ILE A 282 23.83 15.99 3.82
N PHE A 283 24.83 16.29 4.64
CA PHE A 283 26.26 16.24 4.29
C PHE A 283 26.82 14.81 4.12
N LYS A 284 26.06 13.78 4.53
CA LYS A 284 26.48 12.37 4.43
C LYS A 284 26.13 11.74 3.09
N TYR A 285 25.12 12.26 2.38
CA TYR A 285 24.55 11.59 1.22
C TYR A 285 25.30 11.94 -0.07
N LYS A 286 25.49 10.94 -0.94
CA LYS A 286 26.13 11.14 -2.26
C LYS A 286 25.24 11.94 -3.21
N THR A 287 23.93 11.85 -3.05
CA THR A 287 22.91 12.60 -3.79
C THR A 287 21.92 13.21 -2.81
N TYR A 288 21.21 14.27 -3.22
CA TYR A 288 20.13 14.84 -2.42
C TYR A 288 18.96 13.87 -2.35
N PRO A 289 18.63 13.31 -1.17
CA PRO A 289 17.56 12.32 -1.08
C PRO A 289 16.22 12.94 -1.43
N ARG A 290 15.44 12.26 -2.29
CA ARG A 290 14.08 12.69 -2.62
C ARG A 290 13.12 12.29 -1.51
N ILE A 291 12.38 13.25 -0.97
CA ILE A 291 11.37 12.99 0.07
C ILE A 291 10.00 13.08 -0.59
N VAL A 292 9.38 11.93 -0.81
CA VAL A 292 8.04 11.82 -1.42
C VAL A 292 7.13 11.15 -0.42
N GLY A 293 5.98 11.76 -0.15
CA GLY A 293 5.00 11.09 0.67
C GLY A 293 3.74 11.88 0.92
N GLU A 294 2.76 11.13 1.40
CA GLU A 294 1.44 11.61 1.75
C GLU A 294 1.25 11.50 3.27
N THR A 295 0.50 12.44 3.84
CA THR A 295 0.12 12.42 5.26
C THR A 295 -1.39 12.37 5.41
N GLY A 296 -1.87 12.00 6.58
CA GLY A 296 -3.32 11.94 6.84
C GLY A 296 -3.99 13.33 6.85
N GLY A 297 -5.29 13.34 6.58
CA GLY A 297 -6.15 14.52 6.68
C GLY A 297 -7.40 14.27 7.51
N LYS A 298 -8.26 15.29 7.59
CA LYS A 298 -9.61 15.22 8.17
C LYS A 298 -10.58 16.01 7.31
N ASP A 299 -11.37 15.27 6.56
CA ASP A 299 -12.18 15.80 5.48
C ASP A 299 -13.49 16.37 5.99
N PHE A 300 -14.12 17.20 5.17
CA PHE A 300 -15.41 17.79 5.48
C PHE A 300 -16.42 17.57 4.34
N ILE A 301 -17.70 17.53 4.70
CA ILE A 301 -18.82 17.58 3.77
C ILE A 301 -19.59 18.88 4.01
N LEU A 302 -19.79 19.69 2.98
CA LEU A 302 -20.62 20.90 3.01
C LEU A 302 -21.92 20.64 2.24
N VAL A 303 -23.06 20.70 2.94
CA VAL A 303 -24.39 20.45 2.38
C VAL A 303 -25.12 21.78 2.18
N HIS A 304 -25.22 22.21 0.92
CA HIS A 304 -25.96 23.41 0.53
C HIS A 304 -27.48 23.24 0.68
N GLY A 305 -28.22 24.35 0.79
CA GLY A 305 -29.69 24.34 0.89
C GLY A 305 -30.42 23.74 -0.32
N SER A 306 -29.74 23.55 -1.45
CA SER A 306 -30.28 22.86 -2.63
C SER A 306 -29.92 21.37 -2.71
N ALA A 307 -29.08 20.86 -1.81
CA ALA A 307 -28.58 19.48 -1.89
C ALA A 307 -29.70 18.44 -1.67
N ASP A 308 -29.57 17.29 -2.30
CA ASP A 308 -30.46 16.15 -2.06
C ASP A 308 -30.17 15.55 -0.66
N ALA A 309 -31.23 15.35 0.13
CA ALA A 309 -31.09 14.90 1.51
C ALA A 309 -30.64 13.44 1.61
N GLN A 310 -31.10 12.57 0.70
CA GLN A 310 -30.78 11.15 0.70
C GLN A 310 -29.35 10.89 0.23
N VAL A 311 -28.91 11.58 -0.82
CA VAL A 311 -27.52 11.56 -1.29
C VAL A 311 -26.60 12.07 -0.18
N SER A 312 -26.95 13.20 0.45
CA SER A 312 -26.15 13.78 1.53
C SER A 312 -26.04 12.84 2.72
N SER A 313 -27.14 12.23 3.17
CA SER A 313 -27.16 11.25 4.27
C SER A 313 -26.24 10.05 3.95
N THR A 314 -26.38 9.49 2.75
CA THR A 314 -25.57 8.34 2.30
C THR A 314 -24.08 8.68 2.26
N ALA A 315 -23.73 9.84 1.71
CA ALA A 315 -22.34 10.31 1.61
C ALA A 315 -21.72 10.55 2.99
N ILE A 316 -22.48 11.15 3.92
CA ILE A 316 -22.03 11.37 5.30
C ILE A 316 -21.78 10.03 5.99
N LEU A 317 -22.74 9.09 5.92
CA LEU A 317 -22.61 7.80 6.58
C LEU A 317 -21.42 7.01 6.04
N ARG A 318 -21.32 6.84 4.72
CA ARG A 318 -20.21 6.09 4.12
C ARG A 318 -18.87 6.79 4.34
N GLY A 319 -18.81 8.10 4.12
CA GLY A 319 -17.59 8.90 4.26
C GLY A 319 -17.02 8.91 5.69
N ALA A 320 -17.89 8.84 6.71
CA ALA A 320 -17.47 8.83 8.10
C ALA A 320 -17.15 7.43 8.63
N PHE A 321 -17.95 6.41 8.26
CA PHE A 321 -17.94 5.12 8.95
C PHE A 321 -17.38 3.95 8.13
N GLU A 322 -17.19 4.08 6.81
CA GLU A 322 -16.50 3.04 6.05
C GLU A 322 -15.08 2.84 6.58
N TYR A 323 -14.71 1.57 6.73
CA TYR A 323 -13.44 1.17 7.34
C TYR A 323 -13.19 1.85 8.69
N GLN A 324 -14.23 1.98 9.52
CA GLN A 324 -14.18 2.57 10.85
C GLN A 324 -13.62 4.02 10.85
N GLY A 325 -13.73 4.74 9.73
CA GLY A 325 -13.13 6.07 9.57
C GLY A 325 -11.59 6.07 9.53
N GLN A 326 -10.97 4.92 9.26
CA GLN A 326 -9.50 4.73 9.21
C GLN A 326 -8.91 4.96 7.80
N LYS A 327 -9.60 5.75 6.96
CA LYS A 327 -9.09 6.25 5.69
C LYS A 327 -8.35 7.56 5.91
N CYS A 328 -7.32 7.84 5.11
CA CYS A 328 -6.61 9.13 5.13
C CYS A 328 -7.54 10.34 4.92
N SER A 329 -8.66 10.11 4.22
CA SER A 329 -9.66 11.07 3.75
C SER A 329 -11.05 10.86 4.40
N ALA A 330 -11.12 10.21 5.56
CA ALA A 330 -12.42 10.00 6.22
C ALA A 330 -13.07 11.33 6.59
N ALA A 331 -14.36 11.49 6.28
CA ALA A 331 -15.14 12.70 6.56
C ALA A 331 -15.41 12.80 8.06
N SER A 332 -14.81 13.77 8.73
CA SER A 332 -14.95 13.94 10.18
C SER A 332 -15.70 15.20 10.59
N ARG A 333 -16.06 16.04 9.63
CA ARG A 333 -16.82 17.27 9.85
C ARG A 333 -17.90 17.39 8.80
N VAL A 334 -19.10 17.80 9.21
CA VAL A 334 -20.21 18.03 8.28
C VAL A 334 -20.83 19.38 8.59
N TYR A 335 -20.97 20.22 7.58
CA TYR A 335 -21.57 21.54 7.65
C TYR A 335 -22.88 21.50 6.86
N ILE A 336 -24.02 21.62 7.53
CA ILE A 336 -25.34 21.39 6.91
C ILE A 336 -26.18 22.66 6.98
N ALA A 337 -26.74 23.06 5.83
CA ALA A 337 -27.71 24.14 5.77
C ALA A 337 -28.89 23.87 6.70
N LYS A 338 -29.29 24.88 7.49
CA LYS A 338 -30.40 24.76 8.46
C LYS A 338 -31.67 24.19 7.85
N SER A 339 -31.98 24.55 6.60
CA SER A 339 -33.15 24.06 5.84
C SER A 339 -33.11 22.56 5.50
N LYS A 340 -31.92 21.94 5.51
CA LYS A 340 -31.73 20.51 5.20
C LYS A 340 -31.55 19.63 6.45
N TRP A 341 -31.25 20.24 7.60
CA TRP A 341 -30.86 19.49 8.80
C TRP A 341 -31.92 18.51 9.27
N ALA A 342 -33.20 18.90 9.35
CA ALA A 342 -34.25 18.04 9.87
C ALA A 342 -34.35 16.72 9.07
N ALA A 343 -34.43 16.83 7.74
CA ALA A 343 -34.53 15.67 6.84
C ALA A 343 -33.27 14.80 6.89
N ILE A 344 -32.08 15.40 6.85
CA ILE A 344 -30.82 14.63 6.87
C ILE A 344 -30.61 13.95 8.23
N LYS A 345 -30.93 14.61 9.34
CA LYS A 345 -30.83 14.03 10.68
C LYS A 345 -31.70 12.79 10.81
N GLU A 346 -32.94 12.85 10.33
CA GLU A 346 -33.86 11.72 10.35
C GLU A 346 -33.31 10.52 9.57
N LEU A 347 -32.86 10.74 8.34
CA LEU A 347 -32.26 9.72 7.49
C LEU A 347 -30.99 9.11 8.11
N LEU A 348 -30.11 9.96 8.64
CA LEU A 348 -28.87 9.51 9.28
C LEU A 348 -29.16 8.62 10.49
N LEU A 349 -30.05 9.05 11.39
CA LEU A 349 -30.39 8.27 12.59
C LEU A 349 -31.05 6.94 12.23
N ARG A 350 -31.94 6.93 11.23
CA ARG A 350 -32.55 5.71 10.71
C ARG A 350 -31.48 4.74 10.20
N ASP A 351 -30.59 5.21 9.33
CA ASP A 351 -29.61 4.34 8.68
C ASP A 351 -28.51 3.89 9.67
N LEU A 352 -28.08 4.77 10.57
CA LEU A 352 -27.14 4.43 11.65
C LEU A 352 -27.65 3.31 12.54
N ALA A 353 -28.95 3.31 12.87
CA ALA A 353 -29.56 2.25 13.68
C ALA A 353 -29.54 0.87 13.00
N THR A 354 -29.31 0.80 11.68
CA THR A 354 -29.23 -0.45 10.93
C THR A 354 -27.80 -0.99 10.80
N LEU A 355 -26.78 -0.19 11.14
CA LEU A 355 -25.39 -0.60 10.97
C LEU A 355 -25.03 -1.71 11.93
N LYS A 356 -24.60 -2.84 11.36
CA LYS A 356 -24.05 -3.95 12.14
C LYS A 356 -22.55 -3.78 12.35
N ILE A 357 -22.13 -4.08 13.56
CA ILE A 357 -20.73 -4.01 14.00
C ILE A 357 -20.30 -5.42 14.41
N GLY A 358 -19.16 -5.89 13.90
CA GLY A 358 -18.65 -7.21 14.29
C GLY A 358 -17.45 -7.68 13.48
N PRO A 359 -17.14 -9.00 13.51
CA PRO A 359 -16.05 -9.60 12.76
C PRO A 359 -16.21 -9.44 11.24
N THR A 360 -15.11 -9.52 10.50
CA THR A 360 -15.10 -9.30 9.04
C THR A 360 -15.68 -10.46 8.23
N GLU A 361 -15.74 -11.64 8.85
CA GLU A 361 -16.20 -12.90 8.25
C GLU A 361 -17.73 -12.97 8.14
N ASP A 362 -18.45 -12.21 8.97
CA ASP A 362 -19.86 -11.90 8.74
C ASP A 362 -19.97 -10.67 7.83
N PHE A 363 -20.19 -10.93 6.54
CA PHE A 363 -20.30 -9.88 5.53
C PHE A 363 -21.58 -9.02 5.66
N SER A 364 -22.41 -9.25 6.68
CA SER A 364 -23.49 -8.31 7.02
C SER A 364 -23.01 -7.15 7.91
N ASN A 365 -21.80 -7.24 8.48
CA ASN A 365 -21.20 -6.16 9.26
C ASN A 365 -20.67 -5.05 8.35
N PHE A 366 -21.13 -3.82 8.61
CA PHE A 366 -20.64 -2.63 7.93
C PHE A 366 -19.38 -2.08 8.60
N VAL A 367 -19.36 -2.12 9.94
CA VAL A 367 -18.27 -1.65 10.79
C VAL A 367 -17.58 -2.84 11.43
N ASN A 368 -16.25 -2.82 11.46
CA ASN A 368 -15.43 -3.83 12.14
C ASN A 368 -14.60 -3.16 13.26
N ALA A 369 -13.56 -3.84 13.78
CA ALA A 369 -12.68 -3.25 14.78
C ALA A 369 -11.72 -2.20 14.17
N VAL A 370 -11.28 -1.25 15.00
CA VAL A 370 -10.14 -0.37 14.70
C VAL A 370 -8.83 -1.17 14.76
N ILE A 371 -7.75 -0.64 14.15
CA ILE A 371 -6.57 -1.44 13.78
C ILE A 371 -5.79 -2.04 14.96
N ASP A 372 -5.67 -1.33 16.08
CA ASP A 372 -4.90 -1.77 17.25
C ASP A 372 -5.37 -1.09 18.54
N GLU A 373 -4.80 -1.53 19.66
CA GLU A 373 -5.07 -0.99 21.00
C GLU A 373 -4.77 0.51 21.10
N ARG A 374 -3.70 0.99 20.45
CA ARG A 374 -3.37 2.42 20.46
C ARG A 374 -4.44 3.27 19.77
N SER A 375 -5.01 2.78 18.68
CA SER A 375 -6.13 3.42 17.98
C SER A 375 -7.38 3.40 18.85
N PHE A 376 -7.67 2.26 19.50
CA PHE A 376 -8.78 2.13 20.44
C PHE A 376 -8.67 3.12 21.60
N ASP A 377 -7.53 3.15 22.31
CA ASP A 377 -7.27 4.04 23.45
C ASP A 377 -7.38 5.53 23.08
N LYS A 378 -7.06 5.87 21.83
CA LYS A 378 -7.20 7.24 21.33
C LYS A 378 -8.67 7.62 21.10
N LEU A 379 -9.50 6.67 20.70
CA LEU A 379 -10.91 6.88 20.36
C LEU A 379 -11.86 6.71 21.55
N ALA A 380 -11.45 5.96 22.58
CA ALA A 380 -12.25 5.71 23.78
C ALA A 380 -12.25 6.88 24.79
N LYS A 381 -11.44 7.93 24.54
CA LYS A 381 -11.41 9.18 25.31
C LYS A 381 -12.50 10.13 24.83
#